data_AF-R7NJ87-F1
#
_entry.id   AF-R7NJ87-F1
#
_cell.length_a   1.000
_cell.length_b   1.000
_cell.length_c   1.000
_cell.angle_alpha   90.00
_cell.angle_beta   90.00
_cell.angle_gamma   90.00
#
_symmetry.space_group_name_H-M   'P 1'
#
loop_
_entity.id
_entity.type
_entity.pdbx_description
1 polymer ?
#
loop_
_entity_poly.entity_id
_entity_poly.type
_entity_poly.pdbx_seq_one_letter_code
_entity_poly.pdbx_strand_id
1 'polypeptide(L)'
;MKDYLNYRGDFRNLSKKDLETLFIRLKDYRLKYRDHLGIDSKISFGVELEFQDVLLYYVKKELSKDECFKSWSVHEDKSCTYQIDDFAVGGEISSPILHDIDIDWKILAEVLQCLKRLKARSTEETAFQVHVGAQMFEQDIRNVVNFVKLWCVFEHVIFKFSYGKSVTYRPKILYFAHPIAEVTKLKCDRIPMFLDNLSCPKRLGYDKKWTLNFQNYSFLSSDEEVNNDIEIRCANGLLDKNMIQNTIYFYLKLMLYVMSDSFDEDYINYLFQHLQIKEFDDYSKTYVQDVLLLVDLIFDNSLDKINFLKQYIKKDEIVFVR
;
A
#
# COMPACT_ATOMS: atom_id res chain seq x y z
N MET A 1 24.74 8.42 -3.91
CA MET A 1 23.52 8.21 -3.07
C MET A 1 23.62 8.92 -1.72
N LYS A 2 24.79 8.91 -1.06
CA LYS A 2 25.00 9.55 0.25
C LYS A 2 24.48 10.99 0.35
N ASP A 3 24.72 11.80 -0.68
CA ASP A 3 24.29 13.21 -0.71
C ASP A 3 22.77 13.35 -0.60
N TYR A 4 22.03 12.56 -1.37
CA TYR A 4 20.56 12.57 -1.37
C TYR A 4 19.98 11.98 -0.08
N LEU A 5 20.62 10.95 0.50
CA LEU A 5 20.20 10.39 1.78
C LEU A 5 20.31 11.39 2.94
N ASN A 6 21.24 12.36 2.84
CA ASN A 6 21.46 13.38 3.85
C ASN A 6 20.77 14.72 3.52
N TYR A 7 20.10 14.81 2.36
CA TYR A 7 19.36 16.00 1.98
C TYR A 7 18.18 16.19 2.94
N ARG A 8 17.85 17.43 3.29
CA ARG A 8 16.77 17.76 4.24
C ARG A 8 15.64 18.58 3.63
N GLY A 9 15.74 18.93 2.36
CA GLY A 9 14.72 19.71 1.67
C GLY A 9 13.71 18.84 0.93
N ASP A 10 12.83 19.54 0.23
CA ASP A 10 11.90 18.96 -0.74
C ASP A 10 12.66 18.47 -1.99
N PHE A 11 12.38 17.24 -2.42
CA PHE A 11 12.97 16.67 -3.62
C PHE A 11 12.43 17.37 -4.88
N ARG A 12 11.20 17.88 -4.86
CA ARG A 12 10.64 18.69 -5.96
C ARG A 12 11.44 19.97 -6.24
N ASN A 13 12.24 20.44 -5.27
CA ASN A 13 13.09 21.61 -5.39
C ASN A 13 14.52 21.29 -5.86
N LEU A 14 14.86 20.01 -6.07
CA LEU A 14 16.15 19.62 -6.62
C LEU A 14 16.28 20.11 -8.07
N SER A 15 17.50 20.48 -8.47
CA SER A 15 17.75 20.86 -9.86
C SER A 15 17.46 19.68 -10.80
N LYS A 16 17.11 19.97 -12.05
CA LYS A 16 16.92 18.94 -13.09
C LYS A 16 18.08 17.94 -13.13
N LYS A 17 19.31 18.45 -13.10
CA LYS A 17 20.53 17.64 -13.11
C LYS A 17 20.62 16.73 -11.87
N ASP A 18 20.24 17.24 -10.70
CA ASP A 18 20.24 16.46 -9.47
C ASP A 18 19.16 15.38 -9.47
N LEU A 19 17.97 15.67 -9.98
CA LEU A 19 16.89 14.70 -10.15
C LEU A 19 17.28 13.58 -11.12
N GLU A 20 17.83 13.92 -12.28
CA GLU A 20 18.35 12.93 -13.25
C GLU A 20 19.44 12.05 -12.61
N THR A 21 20.36 12.67 -11.86
CA THR A 21 21.42 11.96 -11.15
C THR A 21 20.87 11.04 -10.05
N LEU A 22 19.86 11.50 -9.29
CA LEU A 22 19.16 10.70 -8.30
C LEU A 22 18.51 9.48 -8.96
N PHE A 23 17.76 9.67 -10.04
CA PHE A 23 17.05 8.58 -10.73
C PHE A 23 18.01 7.54 -11.33
N ILE A 24 19.15 7.96 -11.86
CA ILE A 24 20.21 7.04 -12.28
C ILE A 24 20.72 6.23 -11.08
N ARG A 25 21.01 6.90 -9.95
CA ARG A 25 21.51 6.25 -8.73
C ARG A 25 20.49 5.30 -8.08
N LEU A 26 19.19 5.51 -8.29
CA LEU A 26 18.15 4.61 -7.78
C LEU A 26 18.23 3.21 -8.42
N LYS A 27 18.78 3.07 -9.64
CA LYS A 27 18.90 1.77 -10.32
C LYS A 27 19.69 0.75 -9.49
N ASP A 28 20.77 1.21 -8.86
CA ASP A 28 21.65 0.38 -8.03
C ASP A 28 21.30 0.38 -6.54
N TYR A 29 20.39 1.26 -6.12
CA TYR A 29 19.96 1.32 -4.73
C TYR A 29 19.14 0.08 -4.35
N ARG A 30 19.41 -0.46 -3.17
CA ARG A 30 18.65 -1.58 -2.58
C ARG A 30 17.85 -1.07 -1.40
N LEU A 31 16.56 -1.38 -1.38
CA LEU A 31 15.71 -1.13 -0.22
C LEU A 31 16.32 -1.78 1.01
N LYS A 32 16.31 -1.05 2.12
CA LYS A 32 16.81 -1.52 3.40
C LYS A 32 15.64 -1.99 4.26
N TYR A 33 15.81 -3.16 4.87
CA TYR A 33 14.97 -3.57 5.98
C TYR A 33 15.33 -2.74 7.20
N ARG A 34 14.32 -2.35 7.98
CA ARG A 34 14.47 -1.66 9.26
C ARG A 34 13.92 -2.56 10.35
N ASP A 35 14.52 -2.51 11.54
CA ASP A 35 14.00 -3.25 12.69
C ASP A 35 12.68 -2.62 13.17
N HIS A 36 12.56 -1.29 13.04
CA HIS A 36 11.37 -0.49 13.34
C HIS A 36 11.11 0.56 12.26
N LEU A 37 9.85 0.92 12.06
CA LEU A 37 9.43 1.99 11.15
C LEU A 37 9.30 3.36 11.84
N GLY A 38 9.30 3.38 13.17
CA GLY A 38 9.06 4.58 13.97
C GLY A 38 7.60 5.00 13.95
N ILE A 39 6.68 4.06 13.80
CA ILE A 39 5.24 4.27 13.86
C ILE A 39 4.77 4.05 15.31
N ASP A 40 3.78 4.82 15.76
CA ASP A 40 3.20 4.64 17.10
C ASP A 40 2.66 3.21 17.26
N SER A 41 2.97 2.55 18.38
CA SER A 41 2.52 1.20 18.69
C SER A 41 0.99 1.04 18.79
N LYS A 42 0.21 2.13 18.86
CA LYS A 42 -1.26 2.10 18.79
C LYS A 42 -1.79 1.87 17.38
N ILE A 43 -0.98 2.17 16.36
CA ILE A 43 -1.33 1.93 14.97
C ILE A 43 -1.05 0.47 14.68
N SER A 44 -2.09 -0.22 14.25
CA SER A 44 -1.97 -1.62 13.84
C SER A 44 -2.25 -1.82 12.38
N PHE A 45 -1.70 -2.92 11.89
CA PHE A 45 -1.87 -3.38 10.53
C PHE A 45 -1.96 -4.90 10.47
N GLY A 46 -2.55 -5.40 9.40
CA GLY A 46 -2.51 -6.80 9.01
C GLY A 46 -2.04 -6.91 7.56
N VAL A 47 -1.61 -8.10 7.16
CA VAL A 47 -1.21 -8.38 5.78
C VAL A 47 -1.84 -9.66 5.29
N GLU A 48 -2.14 -9.68 3.99
CA GLU A 48 -2.48 -10.90 3.26
C GLU A 48 -1.44 -11.12 2.16
N LEU A 49 -0.78 -12.29 2.22
CA LEU A 49 0.33 -12.70 1.35
C LEU A 49 -0.16 -13.79 0.42
N GLU A 50 -0.44 -13.46 -0.83
CA GLU A 50 -0.78 -14.45 -1.84
C GLU A 50 0.47 -15.11 -2.46
N PHE A 51 0.37 -16.40 -2.77
CA PHE A 51 1.45 -17.20 -3.32
C PHE A 51 0.96 -18.28 -4.30
N GLN A 52 1.84 -18.72 -5.20
CA GLN A 52 1.63 -19.82 -6.16
C GLN A 52 2.83 -20.79 -6.18
N ASP A 53 2.72 -21.83 -7.01
CA ASP A 53 3.74 -22.85 -7.28
C ASP A 53 4.09 -23.77 -6.08
N VAL A 54 3.23 -23.84 -5.06
CA VAL A 54 3.37 -24.76 -3.92
C VAL A 54 2.00 -25.29 -3.49
N LEU A 55 1.93 -26.56 -3.11
CA LEU A 55 0.69 -27.13 -2.55
C LEU A 55 0.32 -26.40 -1.26
N LEU A 56 -0.93 -25.94 -1.18
CA LEU A 56 -1.48 -25.26 0.00
C LEU A 56 -1.30 -26.09 1.27
N TYR A 57 -1.44 -27.41 1.13
CA TYR A 57 -1.20 -28.38 2.21
C TYR A 57 0.20 -28.25 2.83
N TYR A 58 1.25 -28.09 2.03
CA TYR A 58 2.62 -28.01 2.57
C TYR A 58 2.84 -26.71 3.32
N VAL A 59 2.28 -25.60 2.84
CA VAL A 59 2.34 -24.31 3.55
C VAL A 59 1.65 -24.43 4.90
N LYS A 60 0.40 -24.93 4.94
CA LYS A 60 -0.34 -25.22 6.17
C LYS A 60 0.47 -26.10 7.14
N LYS A 61 1.04 -27.18 6.64
CA LYS A 61 1.83 -28.14 7.42
C LYS A 61 3.08 -27.49 8.02
N GLU A 62 3.82 -26.68 7.26
CA GLU A 62 5.03 -26.03 7.78
C GLU A 62 4.69 -24.98 8.84
N LEU A 63 3.68 -24.13 8.62
CA LEU A 63 3.25 -23.12 9.59
C LEU A 63 2.70 -23.76 10.86
N SER A 64 2.03 -24.91 10.79
CA SER A 64 1.50 -25.60 11.98
C SER A 64 2.57 -26.21 12.90
N LYS A 65 3.85 -26.24 12.48
CA LYS A 65 4.93 -26.83 13.29
C LYS A 65 5.43 -25.93 14.41
N ASP A 66 5.23 -24.61 14.28
CA ASP A 66 5.71 -23.64 15.24
C ASP A 66 4.54 -22.89 15.87
N GLU A 67 4.56 -22.77 17.20
CA GLU A 67 3.51 -22.10 17.95
C GLU A 67 3.47 -20.60 17.64
N CYS A 68 4.58 -20.00 17.19
CA CYS A 68 4.62 -18.59 16.81
C CYS A 68 3.71 -18.26 15.61
N PHE A 69 3.31 -19.25 14.81
CA PHE A 69 2.41 -19.06 13.67
C PHE A 69 0.95 -19.42 13.98
N LYS A 70 0.61 -19.77 15.23
CA LYS A 70 -0.73 -20.25 15.59
C LYS A 70 -1.87 -19.28 15.23
N SER A 71 -1.58 -17.98 15.23
CA SER A 71 -2.54 -16.93 14.89
C SER A 71 -2.55 -16.54 13.41
N TRP A 72 -1.65 -17.11 12.60
CA TRP A 72 -1.64 -16.91 11.15
C TRP A 72 -2.56 -17.93 10.48
N SER A 73 -3.39 -17.46 9.54
CA SER A 73 -4.30 -18.31 8.77
C SER A 73 -3.75 -18.58 7.38
N VAL A 74 -4.12 -19.74 6.83
CA VAL A 74 -3.75 -20.12 5.46
C VAL A 74 -5.00 -20.66 4.76
N HIS A 75 -5.38 -20.07 3.64
CA HIS A 75 -6.62 -20.38 2.93
C HIS A 75 -6.44 -20.34 1.42
N GLU A 76 -7.43 -20.87 0.72
CA GLU A 76 -7.53 -20.73 -0.72
C GLU A 76 -7.94 -19.29 -1.06
N ASP A 77 -7.35 -18.72 -2.10
CA ASP A 77 -7.78 -17.44 -2.66
C ASP A 77 -8.22 -17.59 -4.12
N LYS A 78 -9.27 -16.86 -4.50
CA LYS A 78 -9.90 -17.00 -5.83
C LYS A 78 -9.02 -16.50 -6.96
N SER A 79 -8.07 -15.62 -6.68
CA SER A 79 -7.22 -15.02 -7.70
C SER A 79 -6.02 -15.92 -8.01
N CYS A 80 -5.44 -16.57 -7.00
CA CYS A 80 -4.17 -17.30 -7.15
C CYS A 80 -4.22 -18.81 -6.88
N THR A 81 -5.27 -19.36 -6.25
CA THR A 81 -5.40 -20.82 -6.05
C THR A 81 -5.94 -21.53 -7.27
N TYR A 82 -5.33 -22.66 -7.64
CA TYR A 82 -5.79 -23.56 -8.70
C TYR A 82 -5.61 -25.03 -8.30
N GLN A 83 -6.29 -25.93 -9.00
CA GLN A 83 -6.25 -27.37 -8.70
C GLN A 83 -5.31 -28.10 -9.66
N ILE A 84 -4.46 -28.98 -9.13
CA ILE A 84 -3.74 -30.01 -9.89
C ILE A 84 -4.18 -31.35 -9.32
N ASP A 85 -4.81 -32.19 -10.14
CA ASP A 85 -5.49 -33.41 -9.70
C ASP A 85 -6.47 -33.08 -8.55
N ASP A 86 -6.30 -33.70 -7.38
CA ASP A 86 -7.11 -33.48 -6.17
C ASP A 86 -6.46 -32.50 -5.17
N PHE A 87 -5.44 -31.74 -5.60
CA PHE A 87 -4.67 -30.87 -4.71
C PHE A 87 -4.77 -29.37 -5.05
N ALA A 88 -5.09 -28.57 -4.04
CA ALA A 88 -5.00 -27.11 -4.11
C ALA A 88 -3.54 -26.63 -4.14
N VAL A 89 -3.22 -25.81 -5.14
CA VAL A 89 -1.92 -25.18 -5.37
C VAL A 89 -2.05 -23.67 -5.29
N GLY A 90 -1.16 -23.02 -4.56
CA GLY A 90 -1.25 -21.60 -4.23
C GLY A 90 -2.32 -21.30 -3.18
N GLY A 91 -2.37 -20.04 -2.76
CA GLY A 91 -3.30 -19.55 -1.74
C GLY A 91 -2.79 -18.29 -1.07
N GLU A 92 -3.36 -18.00 0.09
CA GLU A 92 -3.10 -16.79 0.84
C GLU A 92 -2.74 -17.13 2.29
N ILE A 93 -1.81 -16.36 2.85
CA ILE A 93 -1.54 -16.34 4.30
C ILE A 93 -1.99 -14.98 4.83
N SER A 94 -2.89 -14.96 5.82
CA SER A 94 -3.26 -13.71 6.51
C SER A 94 -2.65 -13.67 7.91
N SER A 95 -2.14 -12.49 8.27
CA SER A 95 -1.54 -12.25 9.59
C SER A 95 -2.61 -12.05 10.67
N PRO A 96 -2.25 -12.21 11.96
CA PRO A 96 -2.97 -11.53 13.03
C PRO A 96 -2.84 -10.00 12.90
N ILE A 97 -3.42 -9.27 13.85
CA ILE A 97 -3.12 -7.85 14.05
C ILE A 97 -1.64 -7.73 14.46
N LEU A 98 -0.90 -6.89 13.73
CA LEU A 98 0.52 -6.60 13.92
C LEU A 98 0.73 -5.14 14.29
N HIS A 99 1.87 -4.86 14.92
CA HIS A 99 2.33 -3.53 15.29
C HIS A 99 3.78 -3.31 14.84
N ASP A 100 4.24 -2.06 14.89
CA ASP A 100 5.64 -1.72 14.60
C ASP A 100 6.56 -2.10 15.77
N ILE A 101 6.72 -3.40 16.00
CA ILE A 101 7.52 -3.98 17.07
C ILE A 101 8.39 -5.14 16.54
N ASP A 102 9.51 -5.39 17.22
CA ASP A 102 10.54 -6.35 16.77
C ASP A 102 9.97 -7.75 16.51
N ILE A 103 9.07 -8.21 17.39
CA ILE A 103 8.54 -9.57 17.35
C ILE A 103 7.66 -9.80 16.11
N ASP A 104 6.82 -8.83 15.75
CA ASP A 104 5.91 -8.95 14.61
C ASP A 104 6.66 -8.92 13.29
N TRP A 105 7.64 -8.02 13.18
CA TRP A 105 8.56 -7.97 12.05
C TRP A 105 9.36 -9.26 11.88
N LYS A 106 9.83 -9.83 12.99
CA LYS A 106 10.55 -11.11 12.99
C LYS A 106 9.65 -12.25 12.52
N ILE A 107 8.44 -12.39 13.08
CA ILE A 107 7.51 -13.46 12.71
C ILE A 107 7.11 -13.35 11.23
N LEU A 108 6.78 -12.15 10.74
CA LEU A 108 6.49 -11.91 9.32
C LEU A 108 7.68 -12.31 8.43
N ALA A 109 8.92 -11.97 8.83
CA ALA A 109 10.11 -12.39 8.10
C ALA A 109 10.30 -13.92 8.08
N GLU A 110 9.94 -14.63 9.15
CA GLU A 110 9.98 -16.09 9.25
C GLU A 110 8.92 -16.76 8.37
N VAL A 111 7.70 -16.20 8.28
CA VAL A 111 6.65 -16.63 7.34
C VAL A 111 7.16 -16.53 5.90
N LEU A 112 7.76 -15.40 5.52
CA LEU A 112 8.35 -15.21 4.19
C LEU A 112 9.51 -16.18 3.93
N GLN A 113 10.32 -16.47 4.95
CA GLN A 113 11.38 -17.46 4.84
C GLN A 113 10.83 -18.88 4.65
N CYS A 114 9.72 -19.21 5.29
CA CYS A 114 9.00 -20.47 5.09
C CYS A 114 8.54 -20.61 3.64
N LEU A 115 7.82 -19.62 3.11
CA LEU A 115 7.39 -19.59 1.71
C LEU A 115 8.58 -19.73 0.74
N LYS A 116 9.68 -19.02 1.03
CA LYS A 116 10.91 -19.11 0.22
C LYS A 116 11.53 -20.51 0.24
N ARG A 117 11.59 -21.18 1.41
CA ARG A 117 12.10 -22.57 1.52
C ARG A 117 11.24 -23.55 0.74
N LEU A 118 9.93 -23.35 0.76
CA LEU A 118 8.95 -24.11 0.01
C LEU A 118 8.93 -23.77 -1.49
N LYS A 119 9.75 -22.81 -1.93
CA LYS A 119 9.83 -22.31 -3.32
C LYS A 119 8.52 -21.71 -3.84
N ALA A 120 7.67 -21.23 -2.92
CA ALA A 120 6.49 -20.46 -3.28
C ALA A 120 6.88 -19.21 -4.06
N ARG A 121 6.04 -18.79 -5.00
CA ARG A 121 6.28 -17.62 -5.84
C ARG A 121 5.14 -16.62 -5.74
N SER A 122 5.50 -15.35 -5.88
CA SER A 122 4.54 -14.34 -6.30
C SER A 122 4.59 -14.24 -7.82
N THR A 123 3.42 -14.22 -8.44
CA THR A 123 3.20 -14.21 -9.89
C THR A 123 2.29 -13.05 -10.27
N GLU A 124 1.91 -12.95 -11.54
CA GLU A 124 0.92 -11.98 -12.01
C GLU A 124 -0.50 -12.25 -11.50
N GLU A 125 -0.79 -13.42 -10.92
CA GLU A 125 -2.09 -13.71 -10.33
C GLU A 125 -2.17 -13.22 -8.87
N THR A 126 -1.01 -13.15 -8.19
CA THR A 126 -0.93 -12.84 -6.76
C THR A 126 -1.09 -11.34 -6.45
N ALA A 127 -1.70 -11.04 -5.31
CA ALA A 127 -1.81 -9.72 -4.70
C ALA A 127 -1.06 -9.63 -3.37
N PHE A 128 -0.88 -8.40 -2.90
CA PHE A 128 -0.50 -8.10 -1.52
C PHE A 128 -1.52 -7.14 -0.94
N GLN A 129 -2.15 -7.53 0.16
CA GLN A 129 -3.19 -6.73 0.79
C GLN A 129 -2.70 -6.24 2.15
N VAL A 130 -3.04 -5.00 2.49
CA VAL A 130 -2.71 -4.41 3.80
C VAL A 130 -3.99 -3.95 4.46
N HIS A 131 -4.23 -4.46 5.66
CA HIS A 131 -5.28 -3.99 6.55
C HIS A 131 -4.69 -2.97 7.49
N VAL A 132 -5.34 -1.84 7.68
CA VAL A 132 -4.93 -0.83 8.66
C VAL A 132 -6.06 -0.64 9.66
N GLY A 133 -5.74 -0.75 10.94
CA GLY A 133 -6.69 -0.59 12.02
C GLY A 133 -7.36 0.79 11.96
N ALA A 134 -8.69 0.80 12.00
CA ALA A 134 -9.48 2.01 11.83
C ALA A 134 -9.26 3.05 12.94
N GLN A 135 -8.75 2.61 14.10
CA GLN A 135 -8.37 3.50 15.19
C GLN A 135 -7.31 4.52 14.80
N MET A 136 -6.60 4.25 13.70
CA MET A 136 -5.69 5.21 13.10
C MET A 136 -6.38 6.56 12.88
N PHE A 137 -7.62 6.61 12.38
CA PHE A 137 -8.33 7.86 12.10
C PHE A 137 -9.08 8.46 13.30
N GLU A 138 -8.89 7.89 14.48
CA GLU A 138 -9.53 8.33 15.73
C GLU A 138 -11.07 8.44 15.58
N GLN A 139 -11.65 9.45 16.24
CA GLN A 139 -13.09 9.69 16.30
C GLN A 139 -13.55 10.76 15.28
N ASP A 140 -12.73 11.13 14.30
CA ASP A 140 -13.02 12.20 13.34
C ASP A 140 -13.20 11.67 11.90
N ILE A 141 -14.43 11.72 11.40
CA ILE A 141 -14.77 11.31 10.03
C ILE A 141 -14.04 12.15 8.96
N ARG A 142 -13.63 13.38 9.30
CA ARG A 142 -12.89 14.24 8.38
C ARG A 142 -11.54 13.64 8.01
N ASN A 143 -10.90 12.89 8.91
CA ASN A 143 -9.65 12.19 8.60
C ASN A 143 -9.85 11.17 7.48
N VAL A 144 -10.97 10.44 7.50
CA VAL A 144 -11.36 9.51 6.42
C VAL A 144 -11.62 10.25 5.11
N VAL A 145 -12.34 11.37 5.16
CA VAL A 145 -12.61 12.20 3.97
C VAL A 145 -11.31 12.74 3.37
N ASN A 146 -10.40 13.24 4.21
CA ASN A 146 -9.10 13.77 3.80
C ASN A 146 -8.24 12.67 3.18
N PHE A 147 -8.22 11.47 3.78
CA PHE A 147 -7.55 10.31 3.20
C PHE A 147 -8.10 9.92 1.83
N VAL A 148 -9.43 9.86 1.66
CA VAL A 148 -10.06 9.54 0.38
C VAL A 148 -9.70 10.59 -0.68
N LYS A 149 -9.74 11.88 -0.34
CA LYS A 149 -9.35 12.97 -1.27
C LYS A 149 -7.89 12.87 -1.67
N LEU A 150 -6.99 12.69 -0.70
CA LEU A 150 -5.55 12.50 -0.95
C LEU A 150 -5.31 11.28 -1.85
N TRP A 151 -5.96 10.15 -1.55
CA TRP A 151 -5.88 8.93 -2.35
C TRP A 151 -6.31 9.20 -3.79
N CYS A 152 -7.45 9.86 -4.01
CA CYS A 152 -7.95 10.15 -5.35
C CYS A 152 -6.98 11.05 -6.15
N VAL A 153 -6.38 12.05 -5.51
CA VAL A 153 -5.41 12.96 -6.15
C VAL A 153 -4.18 12.20 -6.64
N PHE A 154 -3.66 11.29 -5.81
CA PHE A 154 -2.42 10.57 -6.09
C PHE A 154 -2.62 9.11 -6.51
N GLU A 155 -3.84 8.73 -6.91
CA GLU A 155 -4.19 7.32 -7.12
C GLU A 155 -3.28 6.62 -8.13
N HIS A 156 -3.01 7.28 -9.26
CA HIS A 156 -2.06 6.81 -10.26
C HIS A 156 -0.62 6.65 -9.73
N VAL A 157 -0.16 7.49 -8.80
CA VAL A 157 1.16 7.35 -8.16
C VAL A 157 1.17 6.15 -7.22
N ILE A 158 0.11 6.02 -6.41
CA ILE A 158 -0.10 4.93 -5.46
C ILE A 158 -0.09 3.59 -6.20
N PHE A 159 -0.90 3.43 -7.24
CA PHE A 159 -0.97 2.19 -8.02
C PHE A 159 0.40 1.80 -8.60
N LYS A 160 1.10 2.72 -9.27
CA LYS A 160 2.42 2.43 -9.84
C LYS A 160 3.44 1.99 -8.80
N PHE A 161 3.46 2.62 -7.64
CA PHE A 161 4.29 2.20 -6.51
C PHE A 161 3.90 0.77 -6.06
N SER A 162 2.61 0.49 -5.94
CA SER A 162 2.05 -0.77 -5.48
C SER A 162 2.25 -1.94 -6.45
N TYR A 163 2.61 -1.70 -7.71
CA TYR A 163 3.03 -2.77 -8.64
C TYR A 163 4.35 -3.45 -8.25
N GLY A 164 5.07 -2.87 -7.28
CA GLY A 164 6.29 -3.46 -6.74
C GLY A 164 7.38 -3.58 -7.81
N LYS A 165 7.86 -4.81 -8.07
CA LYS A 165 8.93 -5.06 -9.07
C LYS A 165 8.40 -5.00 -10.51
N SER A 166 7.09 -5.20 -10.69
CA SER A 166 6.47 -5.22 -12.02
C SER A 166 6.40 -3.80 -12.60
N VAL A 167 6.53 -3.72 -13.92
CA VAL A 167 6.37 -2.46 -14.66
C VAL A 167 4.90 -2.03 -14.81
N THR A 168 3.97 -2.96 -14.60
CA THR A 168 2.53 -2.76 -14.77
C THR A 168 1.73 -3.52 -13.71
N TYR A 169 0.44 -3.23 -13.63
CA TYR A 169 -0.54 -3.92 -12.80
C TYR A 169 -0.72 -5.39 -13.18
N ARG A 170 -1.18 -6.19 -12.20
CA ARG A 170 -1.62 -7.58 -12.45
C ARG A 170 -2.88 -7.66 -13.32
N PRO A 171 -3.04 -8.66 -14.22
CA PRO A 171 -4.13 -8.72 -15.18
C PRO A 171 -5.55 -8.57 -14.60
N LYS A 172 -5.81 -9.14 -13.43
CA LYS A 172 -7.14 -9.12 -12.78
C LYS A 172 -7.32 -7.99 -11.77
N ILE A 173 -6.44 -6.99 -11.74
CA ILE A 173 -6.51 -5.91 -10.74
C ILE A 173 -7.86 -5.20 -10.74
N LEU A 174 -8.44 -4.91 -11.91
CA LEU A 174 -9.73 -4.23 -11.99
C LEU A 174 -10.86 -5.12 -11.46
N TYR A 175 -10.76 -6.44 -11.57
CA TYR A 175 -11.77 -7.33 -11.00
C TYR A 175 -11.78 -7.34 -9.47
N PHE A 176 -10.62 -7.13 -8.83
CA PHE A 176 -10.42 -7.30 -7.38
C PHE A 176 -10.09 -6.00 -6.62
N ALA A 177 -9.75 -4.91 -7.31
CA ALA A 177 -9.23 -3.68 -6.73
C ALA A 177 -9.41 -2.48 -7.69
N HIS A 178 -10.65 -2.19 -8.12
CA HIS A 178 -10.97 -1.03 -8.94
C HIS A 178 -10.48 0.28 -8.29
N PRO A 179 -9.85 1.19 -9.05
CA PRO A 179 -9.55 2.54 -8.59
C PRO A 179 -10.82 3.29 -8.17
N ILE A 180 -10.72 4.17 -7.17
CA ILE A 180 -11.84 4.90 -6.60
C ILE A 180 -11.94 6.36 -7.06
N ALA A 181 -10.92 6.95 -7.71
CA ALA A 181 -10.93 8.38 -8.04
C ALA A 181 -12.13 8.78 -8.90
N GLU A 182 -12.38 8.03 -9.98
CA GLU A 182 -13.48 8.31 -10.92
C GLU A 182 -14.85 8.19 -10.23
N VAL A 183 -15.11 7.06 -9.54
CA VAL A 183 -16.41 6.86 -8.87
C VAL A 183 -16.63 7.86 -7.74
N THR A 184 -15.58 8.27 -7.03
CA THR A 184 -15.66 9.30 -5.99
C THR A 184 -16.08 10.63 -6.61
N LYS A 185 -15.42 11.03 -7.72
CA LYS A 185 -15.77 12.24 -8.45
C LYS A 185 -17.19 12.24 -8.95
N LEU A 186 -17.61 11.16 -9.61
CA LEU A 186 -18.99 11.01 -10.08
C LEU A 186 -20.01 11.09 -8.94
N LYS A 187 -19.70 10.59 -7.74
CA LYS A 187 -20.58 10.73 -6.57
C LYS A 187 -20.65 12.19 -6.10
N CYS A 188 -19.51 12.88 -5.98
CA CYS A 188 -19.48 14.29 -5.58
C CYS A 188 -20.22 15.19 -6.58
N ASP A 189 -20.12 14.92 -7.88
CA ASP A 189 -20.80 15.70 -8.92
C ASP A 189 -22.32 15.49 -8.91
N ARG A 190 -22.78 14.27 -8.58
CA ARG A 190 -24.21 13.92 -8.56
C ARG A 190 -24.89 14.21 -7.23
N ILE A 191 -24.15 14.17 -6.13
CA ILE A 191 -24.65 14.33 -4.78
C ILE A 191 -23.89 15.51 -4.15
N PRO A 192 -24.46 16.73 -4.18
CA PRO A 192 -23.84 17.89 -3.56
C PRO A 192 -23.46 17.59 -2.11
N MET A 193 -22.25 18.02 -1.71
CA MET A 193 -21.73 17.81 -0.36
C MET A 193 -21.65 16.33 0.06
N PHE A 194 -21.52 15.38 -0.87
CA PHE A 194 -21.46 13.93 -0.57
C PHE A 194 -20.42 13.59 0.52
N LEU A 195 -19.18 14.08 0.35
CA LEU A 195 -18.11 13.82 1.31
C LEU A 195 -18.28 14.65 2.59
N ASP A 196 -18.75 15.89 2.48
CA ASP A 196 -18.94 16.77 3.64
C ASP A 196 -20.05 16.26 4.57
N ASN A 197 -21.04 15.56 4.02
CA ASN A 197 -22.14 14.93 4.77
C ASN A 197 -21.86 13.46 5.13
N LEU A 198 -20.63 12.97 4.95
CA LEU A 198 -20.27 11.61 5.31
C LEU A 198 -20.36 11.43 6.82
N SER A 199 -21.23 10.54 7.30
CA SER A 199 -21.41 10.28 8.73
C SER A 199 -20.80 8.96 9.19
N CYS A 200 -20.38 8.11 8.26
CA CYS A 200 -19.82 6.78 8.52
C CYS A 200 -19.02 6.33 7.29
N PRO A 201 -17.82 5.75 7.46
CA PRO A 201 -16.97 5.33 6.35
C PRO A 201 -17.63 4.35 5.39
N LYS A 202 -18.47 3.41 5.88
CA LYS A 202 -19.20 2.45 5.04
C LYS A 202 -20.11 3.10 3.99
N ARG A 203 -20.56 4.34 4.21
CA ARG A 203 -21.38 5.09 3.23
C ARG A 203 -20.61 5.46 1.96
N LEU A 204 -19.27 5.40 1.98
CA LEU A 204 -18.47 5.46 0.76
C LEU A 204 -18.83 4.31 -0.20
N GLY A 205 -19.29 3.17 0.31
CA GLY A 205 -19.74 2.04 -0.49
C GLY A 205 -18.61 1.32 -1.23
N TYR A 206 -17.37 1.45 -0.75
CA TYR A 206 -16.24 0.70 -1.28
C TYR A 206 -16.10 -0.63 -0.53
N ASP A 207 -16.36 -1.71 -1.26
CA ASP A 207 -16.21 -3.11 -0.83
C ASP A 207 -14.95 -3.75 -1.42
N LYS A 208 -14.83 -5.08 -1.28
CA LYS A 208 -13.72 -5.90 -1.78
C LYS A 208 -13.46 -5.85 -3.30
N LYS A 209 -14.29 -5.16 -4.09
CA LYS A 209 -14.04 -4.92 -5.52
C LYS A 209 -13.22 -3.66 -5.77
N TRP A 210 -13.04 -2.81 -4.77
CA TRP A 210 -12.36 -1.52 -4.87
C TRP A 210 -10.98 -1.58 -4.26
N THR A 211 -10.10 -0.66 -4.63
CA THR A 211 -8.74 -0.59 -4.08
C THR A 211 -8.71 -0.26 -2.58
N LEU A 212 -9.72 0.44 -2.08
CA LEU A 212 -9.96 0.67 -0.67
C LEU A 212 -11.25 -0.05 -0.30
N ASN A 213 -11.24 -0.86 0.75
CA ASN A 213 -12.43 -1.52 1.26
C ASN A 213 -12.72 -1.01 2.68
N PHE A 214 -13.90 -0.41 2.85
CA PHE A 214 -14.38 0.17 4.10
C PHE A 214 -15.48 -0.69 4.75
N GLN A 215 -15.78 -1.89 4.25
CA GLN A 215 -16.89 -2.73 4.73
C GLN A 215 -16.73 -3.21 6.18
N ASN A 216 -15.50 -3.27 6.68
CA ASN A 216 -15.20 -3.61 8.06
C ASN A 216 -15.21 -2.39 8.98
N TYR A 217 -14.98 -1.17 8.46
CA TYR A 217 -14.93 0.07 9.24
C TYR A 217 -16.32 0.46 9.79
N SER A 218 -16.67 -0.11 10.93
CA SER A 218 -18.02 -0.11 11.51
C SER A 218 -18.34 1.15 12.30
N PHE A 219 -17.33 1.74 12.94
CA PHE A 219 -17.48 2.93 13.76
C PHE A 219 -16.12 3.60 13.95
N LEU A 220 -16.14 4.91 14.17
CA LEU A 220 -14.96 5.68 14.54
C LEU A 220 -14.60 5.37 15.99
N SER A 221 -13.33 5.09 16.26
CA SER A 221 -12.81 4.72 17.57
C SER A 221 -11.38 5.19 17.69
N SER A 222 -10.93 5.46 18.90
CA SER A 222 -9.50 5.64 19.22
C SER A 222 -8.83 4.33 19.65
N ASP A 223 -9.64 3.30 19.89
CA ASP A 223 -9.19 2.00 20.40
C ASP A 223 -9.10 0.98 19.26
N GLU A 224 -8.07 0.14 19.33
CA GLU A 224 -7.92 -1.00 18.41
C GLU A 224 -9.06 -2.00 18.60
N GLU A 225 -9.73 -2.34 17.50
CA GLU A 225 -10.91 -3.18 17.51
C GLU A 225 -10.81 -4.25 16.41
N VAL A 226 -11.13 -5.49 16.76
CA VAL A 226 -11.11 -6.61 15.82
C VAL A 226 -12.18 -6.41 14.75
N ASN A 227 -11.82 -6.61 13.48
CA ASN A 227 -12.68 -6.39 12.32
C ASN A 227 -13.17 -4.93 12.16
N ASN A 228 -12.40 -3.96 12.67
CA ASN A 228 -12.60 -2.54 12.39
C ASN A 228 -11.36 -2.00 11.68
N ASP A 229 -11.28 -2.22 10.37
CA ASP A 229 -10.11 -1.89 9.57
C ASP A 229 -10.49 -1.31 8.20
N ILE A 230 -9.47 -0.83 7.51
CA ILE A 230 -9.51 -0.43 6.12
C ILE A 230 -8.53 -1.32 5.37
N GLU A 231 -9.01 -1.96 4.33
CA GLU A 231 -8.20 -2.86 3.53
C GLU A 231 -7.78 -2.18 2.22
N ILE A 232 -6.48 -2.25 1.91
CA ILE A 232 -5.85 -1.69 0.72
C ILE A 232 -5.41 -2.83 -0.20
N ARG A 233 -5.93 -2.84 -1.43
CA ARG A 233 -5.96 -4.04 -2.30
C ARG A 233 -5.22 -3.91 -3.64
N CYS A 234 -4.62 -2.74 -3.94
CA CYS A 234 -4.02 -2.47 -5.27
C CYS A 234 -2.62 -3.03 -5.48
N ALA A 235 -1.94 -3.56 -4.47
CA ALA A 235 -0.59 -4.05 -4.66
C ALA A 235 -0.57 -5.41 -5.38
N ASN A 236 0.36 -5.53 -6.34
CA ASN A 236 0.73 -6.82 -6.89
C ASN A 236 1.35 -7.68 -5.77
N GLY A 237 1.39 -8.99 -5.96
CA GLY A 237 1.97 -9.89 -4.97
C GLY A 237 3.42 -9.55 -4.62
N LEU A 238 3.73 -9.66 -3.33
CA LEU A 238 5.05 -9.40 -2.77
C LEU A 238 5.42 -10.53 -1.82
N LEU A 239 6.61 -11.11 -2.02
CA LEU A 239 7.25 -12.03 -1.06
C LEU A 239 8.65 -11.54 -0.65
N ASP A 240 8.94 -10.26 -0.92
CA ASP A 240 10.21 -9.61 -0.59
C ASP A 240 10.02 -8.76 0.67
N LYS A 241 10.66 -9.14 1.78
CA LYS A 241 10.43 -8.51 3.09
C LYS A 241 10.71 -7.00 3.10
N ASN A 242 11.67 -6.52 2.30
CA ASN A 242 12.03 -5.09 2.26
C ASN A 242 10.94 -4.30 1.53
N MET A 243 10.38 -4.87 0.46
CA MET A 243 9.27 -4.25 -0.26
C MET A 243 7.97 -4.29 0.52
N ILE A 244 7.66 -5.42 1.19
CA ILE A 244 6.48 -5.53 2.06
C ILE A 244 6.53 -4.43 3.12
N GLN A 245 7.65 -4.32 3.84
CA GLN A 245 7.82 -3.30 4.87
C GLN A 245 7.72 -1.87 4.30
N ASN A 246 8.29 -1.62 3.12
CA ASN A 246 8.20 -0.31 2.46
C ASN A 246 6.76 0.02 2.00
N THR A 247 6.00 -0.97 1.53
CA THR A 247 4.60 -0.80 1.11
C THR A 247 3.71 -0.52 2.31
N ILE A 248 3.86 -1.27 3.40
CA ILE A 248 3.14 -1.02 4.67
C ILE A 248 3.45 0.40 5.15
N TYR A 249 4.74 0.76 5.21
CA TYR A 249 5.15 2.09 5.67
C TYR A 249 4.55 3.21 4.83
N PHE A 250 4.55 3.06 3.51
CA PHE A 250 3.95 4.04 2.60
C PHE A 250 2.46 4.25 2.89
N TYR A 251 1.68 3.17 2.99
CA TYR A 251 0.26 3.28 3.27
C TYR A 251 -0.02 3.92 4.62
N LEU A 252 0.74 3.55 5.66
CA LEU A 252 0.63 4.17 6.98
C LEU A 252 1.00 5.66 6.93
N LYS A 253 2.03 6.06 6.17
CA LYS A 253 2.42 7.47 6.03
C LYS A 253 1.41 8.32 5.26
N LEU A 254 0.69 7.76 4.29
CA LEU A 254 -0.46 8.45 3.65
C LEU A 254 -1.52 8.81 4.70
N MET A 255 -1.88 7.84 5.55
CA MET A 255 -2.90 8.02 6.57
C MET A 255 -2.41 8.93 7.71
N LEU A 256 -1.16 8.80 8.15
CA LEU A 256 -0.54 9.70 9.13
C LEU A 256 -0.47 11.14 8.64
N TYR A 257 -0.18 11.35 7.36
CA TYR A 257 -0.09 12.69 6.80
C TYR A 257 -1.42 13.45 6.95
N VAL A 258 -2.57 12.80 6.70
CA VAL A 258 -3.88 13.48 6.81
C VAL A 258 -4.30 13.83 8.24
N MET A 259 -3.58 13.31 9.23
CA MET A 259 -3.79 13.57 10.65
C MET A 259 -2.71 14.47 11.25
N SER A 260 -1.70 14.83 10.45
CA SER A 260 -0.60 15.67 10.91
C SER A 260 -1.00 17.15 10.89
N ASP A 261 -0.38 17.94 11.78
CA ASP A 261 -0.52 19.41 11.77
C ASP A 261 -0.02 20.05 10.47
N SER A 262 0.77 19.32 9.68
CA SER A 262 1.26 19.76 8.36
C SER A 262 0.31 19.46 7.21
N PHE A 263 -0.85 18.84 7.47
CA PHE A 263 -1.82 18.55 6.43
C PHE A 263 -2.42 19.84 5.87
N ASP A 264 -2.09 20.14 4.62
CA ASP A 264 -2.67 21.28 3.90
C ASP A 264 -4.02 20.89 3.29
N GLU A 265 -5.08 20.96 4.10
CA GLU A 265 -6.44 20.59 3.69
C GLU A 265 -6.93 21.41 2.50
N ASP A 266 -6.66 22.72 2.48
CA ASP A 266 -7.08 23.61 1.40
C ASP A 266 -6.41 23.24 0.07
N TYR A 267 -5.11 22.94 0.10
CA TYR A 267 -4.38 22.52 -1.09
C TYR A 267 -4.86 21.15 -1.61
N ILE A 268 -5.08 20.17 -0.73
CA ILE A 268 -5.61 18.86 -1.14
C ILE A 268 -7.04 18.99 -1.67
N ASN A 269 -7.88 19.83 -1.05
CA ASN A 269 -9.22 20.14 -1.55
C ASN A 269 -9.15 20.79 -2.94
N TYR A 270 -8.23 21.73 -3.15
CA TYR A 270 -8.00 22.35 -4.45
C TYR A 270 -7.58 21.32 -5.51
N LEU A 271 -6.60 20.47 -5.22
CA LEU A 271 -6.16 19.41 -6.12
C LEU A 271 -7.28 18.41 -6.43
N PHE A 272 -8.04 18.03 -5.40
CA PHE A 272 -9.18 17.14 -5.57
C PHE A 272 -10.23 17.79 -6.46
N GLN A 273 -10.64 19.04 -6.20
CA GLN A 273 -11.64 19.75 -7.02
C GLN A 273 -11.24 19.82 -8.50
N HIS A 274 -9.96 20.06 -8.80
CA HIS A 274 -9.42 20.18 -10.15
C HIS A 274 -8.86 18.87 -10.72
N LEU A 275 -9.07 17.74 -10.03
CA LEU A 275 -8.55 16.43 -10.40
C LEU A 275 -9.01 16.05 -11.81
N GLN A 276 -8.03 15.87 -12.70
CA GLN A 276 -8.23 15.23 -13.99
C GLN A 276 -8.06 13.72 -13.82
N ILE A 277 -9.14 12.98 -14.02
CA ILE A 277 -9.10 11.52 -13.96
C ILE A 277 -8.20 11.03 -15.10
N LYS A 278 -7.17 10.27 -14.74
CA LYS A 278 -6.28 9.61 -15.69
C LYS A 278 -6.90 8.27 -16.08
N GLU A 279 -6.77 7.89 -17.34
CA GLU A 279 -7.13 6.55 -17.80
C GLU A 279 -6.35 5.49 -17.00
N PHE A 280 -6.96 4.35 -16.72
CA PHE A 280 -6.30 3.33 -15.89
C PHE A 280 -5.00 2.80 -16.52
N ASP A 281 -4.97 2.63 -17.85
CA ASP A 281 -3.77 2.21 -18.59
C ASP A 281 -2.60 3.19 -18.41
N ASP A 282 -2.90 4.45 -18.08
CA ASP A 282 -1.89 5.48 -17.83
C ASP A 282 -1.28 5.38 -16.42
N TYR A 283 -1.85 4.58 -15.50
CA TYR A 283 -1.30 4.41 -14.16
C TYR A 283 0.10 3.77 -14.19
N SER A 284 0.45 3.03 -15.24
CA SER A 284 1.81 2.49 -15.43
C SER A 284 2.84 3.54 -15.87
N LYS A 285 2.43 4.78 -16.23
CA LYS A 285 3.35 5.87 -16.63
C LYS A 285 4.00 6.54 -15.42
N THR A 286 5.16 7.17 -15.65
CA THR A 286 5.91 7.89 -14.61
C THR A 286 5.55 9.37 -14.62
N TYR A 287 4.91 9.85 -13.54
CA TYR A 287 4.53 11.24 -13.35
C TYR A 287 5.47 11.89 -12.34
N VAL A 288 6.59 12.43 -12.83
CA VAL A 288 7.68 12.95 -11.99
C VAL A 288 7.21 14.05 -11.03
N GLN A 289 6.39 14.98 -11.50
CA GLN A 289 5.90 16.08 -10.65
C GLN A 289 4.98 15.57 -9.54
N ASP A 290 4.01 14.72 -9.89
CA ASP A 290 3.03 14.18 -8.94
C ASP A 290 3.71 13.29 -7.89
N VAL A 291 4.71 12.49 -8.28
CA VAL A 291 5.45 11.66 -7.32
C VAL A 291 6.35 12.49 -6.40
N LEU A 292 7.04 13.50 -6.92
CA LEU A 292 7.89 14.36 -6.11
C LEU A 292 7.06 15.17 -5.12
N LEU A 293 5.90 15.65 -5.54
CA LEU A 293 4.93 16.29 -4.66
C LEU A 293 4.50 15.33 -3.54
N LEU A 294 4.04 14.12 -3.89
CA LEU A 294 3.57 13.16 -2.89
C LEU A 294 4.63 12.82 -1.84
N VAL A 295 5.86 12.49 -2.27
CA VAL A 295 6.91 12.10 -1.32
C VAL A 295 7.36 13.26 -0.43
N ASP A 296 7.25 14.49 -0.90
CA ASP A 296 7.53 15.68 -0.10
C ASP A 296 6.42 16.00 0.89
N LEU A 297 5.16 15.68 0.57
CA LEU A 297 4.04 15.83 1.50
C LEU A 297 4.08 14.82 2.65
N ILE A 298 4.37 13.54 2.36
CA ILE A 298 4.14 12.46 3.33
C ILE A 298 5.38 11.96 4.07
N PHE A 299 6.59 12.29 3.61
CA PHE A 299 7.83 11.81 4.24
C PHE A 299 8.69 12.94 4.79
N ASP A 300 9.07 12.80 6.06
CA ASP A 300 9.85 13.78 6.81
C ASP A 300 11.38 13.62 6.61
N ASN A 301 11.80 12.58 5.92
CA ASN A 301 13.20 12.26 5.72
C ASN A 301 13.50 11.69 4.33
N SER A 302 14.73 11.89 3.88
CA SER A 302 15.16 11.50 2.55
C SER A 302 15.33 9.99 2.36
N LEU A 303 15.55 9.22 3.42
CA LEU A 303 15.63 7.77 3.31
C LEU A 303 14.31 7.19 2.79
N ASP A 304 13.19 7.66 3.34
CA ASP A 304 11.87 7.17 2.98
C ASP A 304 11.42 7.68 1.61
N LYS A 305 11.74 8.94 1.27
CA LYS A 305 11.59 9.45 -0.11
C LYS A 305 12.35 8.58 -1.12
N ILE A 306 13.59 8.20 -0.81
CA ILE A 306 14.43 7.35 -1.67
C ILE A 306 13.88 5.92 -1.75
N ASN A 307 13.45 5.34 -0.63
CA ASN A 307 12.85 4.01 -0.60
C ASN A 307 11.55 3.96 -1.42
N PHE A 308 10.71 5.01 -1.31
CA PHE A 308 9.52 5.16 -2.13
C PHE A 308 9.89 5.21 -3.62
N LEU A 309 10.75 6.15 -4.01
CA LEU A 309 11.13 6.37 -5.40
C LEU A 309 11.80 5.14 -6.01
N LYS A 310 12.55 4.36 -5.22
CA LYS A 310 13.16 3.10 -5.67
C LYS A 310 12.13 2.07 -6.13
N GLN A 311 10.99 2.01 -5.47
CA GLN A 311 9.93 1.06 -5.80
C GLN A 311 8.98 1.62 -6.87
N TYR A 312 8.80 2.94 -6.92
CA TYR A 312 8.02 3.63 -7.93
C TYR A 312 8.69 3.63 -9.31
N ILE A 313 9.97 4.02 -9.38
CA ILE A 313 10.75 4.09 -10.62
C ILE A 313 11.30 2.70 -10.93
N LYS A 314 10.80 2.10 -12.01
CA LYS A 314 11.15 0.71 -12.34
C LYS A 314 12.57 0.65 -12.90
N LYS A 315 13.26 -0.47 -12.66
CA LYS A 315 14.71 -0.60 -12.90
C LYS A 315 15.14 -0.22 -14.33
N ASP A 316 14.30 -0.58 -15.30
CA ASP A 316 14.60 -0.41 -16.73
C ASP A 316 13.98 0.86 -17.31
N GLU A 317 13.32 1.69 -16.50
CA GLU A 317 12.76 2.95 -16.95
C GLU A 317 13.84 4.01 -17.16
N ILE A 318 13.62 4.83 -18.19
CA ILE A 318 14.33 6.09 -18.42
C ILE A 318 13.34 7.20 -18.06
N VAL A 319 13.68 7.95 -17.03
CA VAL A 319 12.84 9.05 -16.54
C VAL A 319 13.40 10.36 -17.06
N PHE A 320 12.60 11.06 -17.87
CA PHE A 320 12.93 12.40 -18.35
C PHE A 320 12.33 13.44 -17.42
N VAL A 321 13.19 14.26 -16.82
CA VAL A 321 12.77 15.44 -16.06
C VAL A 321 12.58 16.57 -17.07
N ARG A 322 11.33 16.94 -17.33
CA ARG A 322 11.02 18.02 -18.28
C ARG A 322 11.32 19.37 -17.66
#